data_AF-B0JK99-F1
#
_entry.id   AF-B0JK99-F1
#
_cell.length_a   1.000
_cell.length_b   1.000
_cell.length_c   1.000
_cell.angle_alpha   90.00
_cell.angle_beta   90.00
_cell.angle_gamma   90.00
#
_symmetry.space_group_name_H-M   'P 1'
#
loop_
_entity.id
_entity.type
_entity.pdbx_description
1 polymer ?
#
loop_
_entity_poly.entity_id
_entity_poly.type
_entity_poly.pdbx_seq_one_letter_code
_entity_poly.pdbx_strand_id
1 'polypeptide(L)' 'MDKLNYYQSIIKKILTEYAEISSQVPDQDIEEILMFDHNRSQYLWFNIGWKNGKRIKAISVYLRLKNDKIYIE' A
#
# COMPACT_ATOMS: atom_id res chain seq x y z
N MET A 1 -1.32 3.08 -23.10
CA MET A 1 -2.36 2.63 -22.15
C MET A 1 -2.02 1.27 -21.57
N ASP A 2 -1.67 0.27 -22.39
CA ASP A 2 -1.39 -1.09 -21.91
C ASP A 2 -0.30 -1.17 -20.82
N LYS A 3 0.80 -0.43 -21.00
CA LYS A 3 1.89 -0.39 -20.01
C LYS A 3 1.47 0.17 -18.66
N LEU A 4 0.66 1.24 -18.66
CA LEU A 4 0.14 1.85 -17.44
C LEU A 4 -0.79 0.87 -16.73
N ASN A 5 -1.78 0.34 -17.44
CA ASN A 5 -2.73 -0.63 -16.89
C ASN A 5 -2.02 -1.88 -16.33
N TYR A 6 -0.97 -2.34 -17.03
CA TYR A 6 -0.13 -3.44 -16.59
C TYR A 6 0.59 -3.12 -15.28
N TYR A 7 1.24 -1.96 -15.17
CA TYR A 7 1.90 -1.55 -13.93
C TYR A 7 0.92 -1.35 -12.77
N GLN A 8 -0.24 -0.76 -13.02
CA GLN A 8 -1.28 -0.60 -11.99
C GLN A 8 -1.77 -1.96 -11.48
N SER A 9 -1.93 -2.93 -12.38
CA SER A 9 -2.32 -4.30 -12.02
C SER A 9 -1.25 -5.01 -11.21
N ILE A 10 0.02 -4.90 -11.60
CA ILE A 10 1.15 -5.48 -10.85
C ILE A 10 1.26 -4.86 -9.46
N ILE A 11 1.21 -3.53 -9.36
CA ILE A 11 1.30 -2.83 -8.07
C ILE A 11 0.19 -3.29 -7.13
N LYS A 12 -1.06 -3.32 -7.63
CA LYS A 12 -2.19 -3.79 -6.83
C LYS A 12 -1.99 -5.23 -6.37
N LYS A 13 -1.60 -6.13 -7.29
CA LYS A 13 -1.34 -7.53 -6.98
C LYS A 13 -0.28 -7.69 -5.89
N ILE A 14 0.89 -7.07 -6.07
CA ILE A 14 2.00 -7.15 -5.11
C ILE A 14 1.56 -6.60 -3.75
N LEU A 15 1.00 -5.39 -3.70
CA LEU A 15 0.60 -4.80 -2.41
C LEU A 15 -0.45 -5.64 -1.68
N THR A 16 -1.40 -6.23 -2.41
CA THR A 16 -2.38 -7.15 -1.82
C THR A 16 -1.75 -8.43 -1.30
N GLU A 17 -0.89 -9.08 -2.09
CA GLU A 17 -0.20 -10.32 -1.66
C GLU A 17 0.66 -10.10 -0.42
N TYR A 18 1.40 -8.99 -0.35
CA TYR A 18 2.23 -8.68 0.81
C TYR A 18 1.39 -8.32 2.05
N ALA A 19 0.27 -7.61 1.88
CA ALA A 19 -0.65 -7.35 2.99
C ALA A 19 -1.30 -8.64 3.51
N GLU A 20 -1.67 -9.57 2.62
CA GLU A 20 -2.19 -10.90 3.00
C GLU A 20 -1.16 -11.69 3.81
N ILE A 21 0.12 -11.67 3.41
CA ILE A 21 1.20 -12.29 4.17
C ILE A 21 1.34 -11.63 5.55
N SER A 22 1.34 -10.29 5.61
CA SER A 22 1.43 -9.55 6.87
C SER A 22 0.27 -9.90 7.82
N SER A 23 -0.94 -10.05 7.27
CA SER A 23 -2.15 -10.38 8.03
C SER A 23 -2.13 -11.76 8.70
N GLN A 24 -1.20 -12.65 8.33
CA GLN A 24 -1.03 -13.95 8.98
C GLN A 24 -0.49 -13.84 10.40
N VAL A 25 0.18 -12.72 10.73
CA VAL A 25 0.68 -12.43 12.08
C VAL A 25 0.14 -11.05 12.50
N PRO A 26 -1.16 -10.94 12.78
CA PRO A 26 -1.79 -9.66 13.02
C PRO A 26 -1.36 -9.06 14.36
N ASP A 27 -1.18 -7.74 14.36
CA ASP A 27 -1.06 -6.94 15.58
C ASP A 27 -2.45 -6.36 15.90
N GLN A 28 -3.11 -6.84 16.96
CA GLN A 28 -4.52 -6.50 17.26
C GLN A 28 -4.75 -4.99 17.49
N ASP A 29 -3.69 -4.27 17.85
CA ASP A 29 -3.73 -2.82 18.11
C ASP A 29 -3.56 -1.98 16.83
N ILE A 30 -3.20 -2.61 15.71
CA ILE A 30 -2.78 -1.97 14.47
C ILE A 30 -3.56 -2.53 13.28
N GLU A 31 -4.26 -1.65 12.60
CA GLU A 31 -4.88 -1.95 11.31
C GLU A 31 -3.89 -1.64 10.18
N GLU A 32 -3.82 -2.55 9.22
CA GLU A 32 -3.11 -2.35 7.96
C GLU A 32 -4.12 -2.02 6.86
N ILE A 33 -3.91 -0.89 6.18
CA ILE A 33 -4.83 -0.39 5.17
C ILE A 33 -4.12 -0.25 3.83
N LEU A 34 -4.73 -0.86 2.82
CA LEU A 34 -4.39 -0.66 1.42
C LEU A 34 -5.28 0.43 0.81
N MET A 35 -4.66 1.44 0.20
CA MET A 35 -5.37 2.50 -0.51
C MET A 35 -4.88 2.56 -1.95
N PHE A 36 -5.79 2.32 -2.88
CA PHE A 36 -5.50 2.30 -4.31
C PHE A 36 -6.28 3.40 -5.02
N ASP A 37 -5.56 4.39 -5.53
CA ASP A 37 -6.11 5.46 -6.33
C ASP A 37 -5.63 5.32 -7.76
N HIS A 38 -6.44 4.62 -8.54
CA HIS A 38 -6.12 4.32 -9.92
C HIS A 38 -6.10 5.57 -10.81
N ASN A 39 -7.03 6.51 -10.56
CA ASN A 39 -7.18 7.73 -11.35
C ASN A 39 -5.99 8.66 -11.18
N ARG A 40 -5.44 8.77 -9.97
CA ARG A 40 -4.26 9.61 -9.68
C ARG A 40 -2.96 8.80 -9.64
N SER A 41 -3.02 7.50 -9.92
CA SER A 41 -1.90 6.57 -9.86
C SER A 41 -1.10 6.64 -8.55
N GLN A 42 -1.81 6.63 -7.42
CA GLN A 42 -1.26 6.62 -6.07
C GLN A 42 -1.63 5.29 -5.39
N TYR A 43 -0.66 4.62 -4.80
CA TYR A 43 -0.87 3.33 -4.14
C TYR A 43 -0.14 3.34 -2.81
N LEU A 44 -0.89 3.14 -1.72
CA LEU A 44 -0.37 3.18 -0.36
C LEU A 44 -0.72 1.90 0.38
N TRP A 45 0.21 1.51 1.25
CA TRP A 45 -0.02 0.58 2.34
C TRP A 45 0.44 1.27 3.62
N PHE A 46 -0.47 1.43 4.58
CA PHE A 46 -0.17 2.15 5.81
C PHE A 46 -0.78 1.48 7.03
N ASN A 47 -0.13 1.69 8.16
CA ASN A 47 -0.50 1.15 9.45
C ASN A 47 -1.14 2.26 10.29
N ILE A 48 -2.29 1.97 10.88
CA ILE A 48 -3.05 2.91 11.69
C ILE A 48 -3.56 2.21 12.95
N GLY A 49 -3.43 2.84 14.10
CA GLY A 49 -3.85 2.19 15.35
C GLY A 49 -3.38 2.92 16.59
N TRP A 50 -3.46 2.24 17.73
CA TRP A 50 -3.00 2.76 19.01
C TRP A 50 -2.31 1.64 19.76
N LYS A 51 -1.01 1.79 20.02
CA LYS A 51 -0.22 0.79 20.72
C LYS A 51 0.54 1.43 21.87
N ASN A 52 0.44 0.84 23.06
CA ASN A 52 1.09 1.35 24.28
C ASN A 52 0.79 2.84 24.55
N GLY A 53 -0.46 3.27 24.35
CA GLY A 53 -0.87 4.68 24.54
C GLY A 53 -0.33 5.65 23.49
N LYS A 54 0.33 5.15 22.43
CA LYS A 54 0.87 5.97 21.33
C LYS A 54 0.07 5.76 20.06
N ARG A 55 -0.17 6.86 19.34
CA ARG A 55 -0.79 6.82 18.02
C ARG A 55 0.17 6.21 17.02
N ILE A 56 -0.26 5.16 16.33
CA ILE A 56 0.42 4.68 15.12
C ILE A 56 -0.28 5.24 13.89
N LYS A 57 0.51 5.90 13.05
CA LYS A 57 0.14 6.41 11.73
C LYS A 57 1.41 6.43 10.87
N ALA A 58 1.69 5.31 10.21
CA ALA A 58 2.93 5.11 9.46
C ALA A 58 2.64 4.58 8.07
N ILE A 59 3.36 5.06 7.05
CA ILE A 59 3.30 4.53 5.69
C ILE A 59 4.32 3.40 5.61
N SER A 60 3.85 2.19 5.32
CA SER A 60 4.70 1.01 5.13
C SER A 60 5.28 1.00 3.71
N VAL A 61 4.44 1.31 2.71
CA VAL A 61 4.84 1.41 1.31
C VAL A 61 4.06 2.52 0.62
N TYR A 62 4.75 3.36 -0.16
CA TYR A 62 4.13 4.34 -1.04
C TYR A 62 4.72 4.26 -2.45
N LEU A 63 3.83 4.02 -3.42
CA LEU A 63 4.16 3.92 -4.82
C LEU A 63 3.36 4.93 -5.63
N ARG A 64 4.01 5.48 -6.67
CA ARG A 64 3.36 6.30 -7.68
C ARG A 64 3.72 5.84 -9.08
N LEU A 65 2.81 6.05 -10.02
CA LEU A 65 3.17 6.02 -11.45
C LEU A 65 3.28 7.44 -11.96
N LYS A 66 4.44 7.75 -12.54
CA LYS A 66 4.71 9.05 -13.16
C LYS A 66 5.59 8.81 -14.38
N ASN A 67 5.28 9.45 -15.50
CA ASN A 67 6.06 9.35 -16.75
C ASN A 67 6.34 7.89 -17.17
N ASP A 68 5.33 7.02 -17.12
CA ASP A 68 5.42 5.58 -17.43
C ASP A 68 6.48 4.80 -16.63
N LYS A 69 6.76 5.23 -15.41
CA LYS A 69 7.66 4.56 -14.46
C LYS A 69 7.03 4.45 -13.08
N ILE A 70 7.48 3.43 -12.34
CA ILE A 70 7.14 3.22 -10.94
C ILE A 70 8.13 4.02 -10.09
N TYR A 71 7.60 4.85 -9.21
CA TYR A 71 8.33 5.58 -8.18
C TYR A 71 8.04 4.91 -6.84
N ILE A 72 9.10 4.56 -6.13
CA ILE A 72 9.07 4.14 -4.72
C ILE A 72 9.51 5.37 -3.92
N GLU A 73 8.61 5.91 -3.11
CA GLU A 73 8.82 7.16 -2.37
C GLU A 73 9.48 6.93 -1.00
#